data_AF-A0A9W6WPT6-F1
#
_entry.id   AF-A0A9W6WPT6-F1
#
_cell.length_a   1.000
_cell.length_b   1.000
_cell.length_c   1.000
_cell.angle_alpha   90.00
_cell.angle_beta   90.00
_cell.angle_gamma   90.00
#
_symmetry.space_group_name_H-M   'P 1'
#
loop_
_entity.id
_entity.type
_entity.pdbx_description
1 polymer ?
#
loop_
_entity_poly.entity_id
_entity_poly.type
_entity_poly.pdbx_seq_one_letter_code
_entity_poly.pdbx_strand_id
1 'polypeptide(L)'
;MLLLLLLLAPLLAAAAPRPELLQQLGNNVPAMQLVSVAPPTAAAAKTRVLCWVNTYHANHEVRLHAIKRSWGRKCDKLLFMSDQEDTRVPTVHIVAPPTHEMLWQKHREIVRLLVREYSEGQFDWVFKCDDDTFLIMENLKAYLTSPEISAIPKDEPTLLGHRMTLQWWEMQRLFEPFEDHDPEHVAAMLKVKQETKKDGGLLYTPGGGGYAMNWAYLEKLEAAFDEPYCLPHEVVPDDWAISFCMRHLGVTPLDTRDSEKRERFHQYDPNDLYSRPYDENAYDHNLFTSIYQENNWFSDHNGIGWQNGKNCCAPDSISFHYVKPPLMELFYEFYYGEENSEK
;
A
#
# COMPACT_ATOMS: atom_id res chain seq x y z
N MET A 1 53.16 -24.29 12.86
CA MET A 1 52.78 -23.02 13.52
C MET A 1 52.07 -22.18 12.49
N LEU A 2 50.74 -22.14 12.50
CA LEU A 2 49.90 -21.05 11.94
C LEU A 2 48.48 -21.33 12.43
N LEU A 3 48.08 -20.69 13.54
CA LEU A 3 46.69 -20.64 13.97
C LEU A 3 46.03 -19.49 13.20
N LEU A 4 45.03 -19.79 12.37
CA LEU A 4 44.11 -18.79 11.83
C LEU A 4 43.18 -18.34 12.97
N LEU A 5 43.36 -17.13 13.46
CA LEU A 5 42.40 -16.45 14.32
C LEU A 5 41.28 -15.90 13.44
N LEU A 6 40.13 -16.59 13.45
CA LEU A 6 38.87 -16.03 12.96
C LEU A 6 38.42 -14.95 13.94
N LEU A 7 38.62 -13.68 13.56
CA LEU A 7 38.01 -12.53 14.23
C LEU A 7 36.50 -12.57 13.95
N LEU A 8 35.74 -13.10 14.91
CA LEU A 8 34.30 -12.88 14.99
C LEU A 8 34.08 -11.39 15.31
N ALA A 9 33.65 -10.62 14.33
CA ALA A 9 33.12 -9.29 14.58
C ALA A 9 31.87 -9.43 15.47
N PRO A 10 31.75 -8.66 16.56
CA PRO A 10 30.55 -8.72 17.38
C PRO A 10 29.38 -8.16 16.57
N LEU A 11 28.33 -8.97 16.41
CA LEU A 11 27.02 -8.46 16.05
C LEU A 11 26.62 -7.50 17.16
N LEU A 12 26.64 -6.20 16.88
CA LEU A 12 25.98 -5.19 17.71
C LEU A 12 24.50 -5.58 17.73
N ALA A 13 24.07 -6.19 18.83
CA ALA A 13 22.65 -6.33 19.10
C ALA A 13 22.08 -4.91 19.23
N ALA A 14 21.07 -4.59 18.41
CA ALA A 14 20.28 -3.38 18.63
C ALA A 14 19.83 -3.38 20.10
N ALA A 15 20.01 -2.25 20.80
CA ALA A 15 19.59 -2.18 22.17
C ALA A 15 18.05 -2.25 22.23
N ALA A 16 17.54 -2.77 23.35
CA ALA A 16 16.12 -2.97 23.50
C ALA A 16 15.41 -1.61 23.60
N PRO A 17 14.26 -1.42 22.93
CA PRO A 17 13.50 -0.16 23.01
C PRO A 17 13.21 0.23 24.46
N ARG A 18 13.24 1.54 24.74
CA ARG A 18 13.00 2.09 26.07
C ARG A 18 11.64 1.65 26.63
N PRO A 19 11.52 1.28 27.92
CA PRO A 19 10.25 0.84 28.51
C PRO A 19 9.10 1.84 28.32
N GLU A 20 9.37 3.14 28.39
CA GLU A 20 8.37 4.19 28.20
C GLU A 20 7.81 4.21 26.77
N LEU A 21 8.65 3.94 25.77
CA LEU A 21 8.23 3.85 24.37
C LEU A 21 7.32 2.64 24.16
N LEU A 22 7.70 1.48 24.71
CA LEU A 22 6.89 0.25 24.65
C LEU A 22 5.52 0.45 25.31
N GLN A 23 5.46 1.19 26.41
CA GLN A 23 4.20 1.52 27.08
C GLN A 23 3.30 2.40 26.19
N GLN A 24 3.86 3.39 25.49
CA GLN A 24 3.10 4.26 24.60
C GLN A 24 2.61 3.55 23.33
N LEU A 25 3.40 2.60 22.80
CA LEU A 25 3.02 1.76 21.66
C LEU A 25 1.92 0.75 22.02
N GLY A 26 1.86 0.32 23.27
CA GLY A 26 0.80 -0.52 23.81
C GLY A 26 0.63 -1.83 23.03
N ASN A 27 -0.60 -2.09 22.57
CA ASN A 27 -0.94 -3.35 21.91
C ASN A 27 -0.36 -3.50 20.49
N ASN A 28 0.28 -2.47 19.94
CA ASN A 28 0.98 -2.56 18.65
C ASN A 28 2.30 -3.34 18.76
N VAL A 29 2.92 -3.34 19.96
CA VAL A 29 4.26 -3.90 20.19
C VAL A 29 4.42 -5.34 19.71
N PRO A 30 3.50 -6.29 19.98
CA PRO A 30 3.71 -7.68 19.60
C PRO A 30 3.91 -7.91 18.10
N ALA A 31 3.13 -7.25 17.23
CA ALA A 31 3.33 -7.33 15.78
C ALA A 31 4.59 -6.57 15.33
N MET A 32 4.85 -5.40 15.90
CA MET A 32 6.05 -4.62 15.56
C MET A 32 7.35 -5.37 15.86
N GLN A 33 7.36 -6.19 16.93
CA GLN A 33 8.51 -7.03 17.29
C GLN A 33 8.77 -8.18 16.31
N LEU A 34 7.81 -8.54 15.46
CA LEU A 34 8.01 -9.55 14.42
C LEU A 34 8.78 -8.98 13.22
N VAL A 35 8.83 -7.66 13.08
CA VAL A 35 9.37 -6.97 11.92
C VAL A 35 10.74 -6.38 12.24
N SER A 36 11.66 -6.52 11.30
CA SER A 36 13.00 -5.96 11.35
C SER A 36 13.23 -5.03 10.17
N VAL A 37 14.01 -3.97 10.39
CA VAL A 37 14.48 -3.10 9.31
C VAL A 37 15.59 -3.82 8.54
N ALA A 38 15.45 -3.89 7.23
CA ALA A 38 16.39 -4.57 6.35
C ALA A 38 17.77 -3.89 6.41
N PRO A 39 18.86 -4.67 6.40
CA PRO A 39 20.20 -4.10 6.41
C PRO A 39 20.46 -3.33 5.11
N PRO A 40 21.27 -2.26 5.14
CA PRO A 40 21.58 -1.49 3.95
C PRO A 40 22.34 -2.35 2.93
N THR A 41 21.88 -2.32 1.67
CA THR A 41 22.59 -2.92 0.53
C THR A 41 22.92 -1.85 -0.50
N ALA A 42 23.99 -2.06 -1.28
CA ALA A 42 24.37 -1.13 -2.33
C ALA A 42 23.30 -0.99 -3.43
N ALA A 43 22.53 -2.04 -3.70
CA ALA A 43 21.43 -2.00 -4.66
C ALA A 43 20.24 -1.21 -4.10
N ALA A 44 19.82 -1.49 -2.87
CA ALA A 44 18.75 -0.75 -2.21
C ALA A 44 19.08 0.74 -2.09
N ALA A 45 20.30 1.09 -1.70
CA ALA A 45 20.75 2.49 -1.59
C ALA A 45 20.71 3.27 -2.92
N LYS A 46 20.83 2.58 -4.07
CA LYS A 46 20.74 3.20 -5.41
C LYS A 46 19.32 3.23 -5.98
N THR A 47 18.39 2.48 -5.40
CA THR A 47 17.00 2.43 -5.86
C THR A 47 16.26 3.67 -5.39
N ARG A 48 15.72 4.44 -6.34
CA ARG A 48 15.05 5.72 -6.10
C ARG A 48 13.54 5.53 -6.11
N VAL A 49 12.87 5.93 -5.03
CA VAL A 49 11.43 5.77 -4.85
C VAL A 49 10.77 7.14 -4.72
N LEU A 50 9.81 7.41 -5.60
CA LEU A 50 8.88 8.53 -5.47
C LEU A 50 7.68 8.09 -4.64
N CYS A 51 7.54 8.66 -3.44
CA CYS A 51 6.39 8.47 -2.59
C CYS A 51 5.32 9.52 -2.92
N TRP A 52 4.13 9.08 -3.28
CA TRP A 52 2.94 9.93 -3.28
C TRP A 52 2.03 9.53 -2.12
N VAL A 53 1.63 10.52 -1.34
CA VAL A 53 0.71 10.37 -0.22
C VAL A 53 -0.60 11.04 -0.56
N ASN A 54 -1.69 10.27 -0.56
CA ASN A 54 -3.04 10.79 -0.74
C ASN A 54 -3.54 11.42 0.56
N THR A 55 -4.00 12.68 0.51
CA THR A 55 -4.46 13.43 1.69
C THR A 55 -5.51 14.48 1.32
N TYR A 56 -6.01 15.23 2.29
CA TYR A 56 -6.90 16.38 2.07
C TYR A 56 -6.64 17.48 3.11
N HIS A 57 -7.18 18.68 2.88
CA HIS A 57 -6.89 19.89 3.64
C HIS A 57 -6.95 19.73 5.17
N ALA A 58 -7.90 18.96 5.72
CA ALA A 58 -8.04 18.84 7.17
C ALA A 58 -6.88 18.06 7.84
N ASN A 59 -6.12 17.29 7.06
CA ASN A 59 -5.01 16.49 7.59
C ASN A 59 -3.66 17.21 7.55
N HIS A 60 -3.56 18.38 6.90
CA HIS A 60 -2.32 19.14 6.67
C HIS A 60 -1.51 19.39 7.94
N GLU A 61 -2.17 19.93 8.97
CA GLU A 61 -1.52 20.35 10.22
C GLU A 61 -0.93 19.19 11.03
N VAL A 62 -1.57 18.02 11.00
CA VAL A 62 -1.24 16.93 11.91
C VAL A 62 -0.54 15.79 11.18
N ARG A 63 -1.16 15.21 10.14
CA ARG A 63 -0.68 13.98 9.50
C ARG A 63 0.55 14.22 8.63
N LEU A 64 0.51 15.20 7.73
CA LEU A 64 1.62 15.46 6.81
C LEU A 64 2.89 15.88 7.56
N HIS A 65 2.74 16.68 8.62
CA HIS A 65 3.84 17.05 9.50
C HIS A 65 4.44 15.84 10.22
N ALA A 66 3.62 14.92 10.72
CA ALA A 66 4.11 13.68 11.33
C ALA A 66 4.83 12.78 10.32
N ILE A 67 4.31 12.64 9.09
CA ILE A 67 4.97 11.91 8.00
C ILE A 67 6.35 12.53 7.71
N LYS A 68 6.43 13.86 7.58
CA LYS A 68 7.72 14.57 7.35
C LYS A 68 8.73 14.41 8.47
N ARG A 69 8.27 14.32 9.73
CA ARG A 69 9.15 14.10 10.89
C ARG A 69 9.57 12.64 11.07
N SER A 70 8.81 11.71 10.50
CA SER A 70 9.01 10.26 10.62
C SER A 70 9.48 9.65 9.28
N TRP A 71 8.78 8.64 8.77
CA TRP A 71 9.18 7.81 7.64
C TRP A 71 9.30 8.58 6.31
N GLY A 72 8.54 9.67 6.13
CA GLY A 72 8.51 10.43 4.88
C GLY A 72 9.87 11.02 4.49
N ARG A 73 10.75 11.24 5.47
CA ARG A 73 12.13 11.71 5.23
C ARG A 73 13.03 10.70 4.53
N LYS A 74 12.63 9.43 4.47
CA LYS A 74 13.37 8.34 3.82
C LYS A 74 12.99 8.17 2.34
N CYS A 75 11.94 8.85 1.87
CA CYS A 75 11.59 8.91 0.45
C CYS A 75 12.60 9.74 -0.34
N ASP A 76 12.98 9.29 -1.54
CA ASP A 76 13.85 10.07 -2.44
C ASP A 76 13.12 11.29 -2.99
N LYS A 77 11.79 11.16 -3.16
CA LYS A 77 10.86 12.26 -3.40
C LYS A 77 9.57 11.99 -2.64
N LEU A 78 9.04 13.00 -1.95
CA LEU A 78 7.76 12.92 -1.25
C LEU A 78 6.82 13.98 -1.82
N LEU A 79 5.64 13.55 -2.26
CA LEU A 79 4.57 14.38 -2.77
C LEU A 79 3.30 14.14 -1.94
N PHE A 80 2.68 15.22 -1.47
CA PHE A 80 1.37 15.16 -0.80
C PHE A 80 0.28 15.61 -1.78
N MET A 81 -0.59 14.70 -2.19
CA MET A 81 -1.64 14.94 -3.18
C MET A 81 -2.94 15.34 -2.46
N SER A 82 -3.34 16.60 -2.61
CA SER A 82 -4.35 17.26 -1.77
C SER A 82 -5.34 18.05 -2.60
N ASP A 83 -6.54 18.27 -2.08
CA ASP A 83 -7.55 19.18 -2.65
C ASP A 83 -7.24 20.67 -2.39
N GLN A 84 -6.24 20.97 -1.57
CA GLN A 84 -5.77 22.33 -1.31
C GLN A 84 -4.24 22.40 -1.36
N GLU A 85 -3.71 23.48 -1.93
CA GLU A 85 -2.29 23.86 -1.84
C GLU A 85 -1.98 24.43 -0.44
N ASP A 86 -0.99 23.85 0.23
CA ASP A 86 -0.40 24.38 1.47
C ASP A 86 1.10 24.53 1.28
N THR A 87 1.58 25.77 1.31
CA THR A 87 3.01 26.09 1.11
C THR A 87 3.87 25.77 2.34
N ARG A 88 3.27 25.60 3.52
CA ARG A 88 3.97 25.23 4.77
C ARG A 88 4.37 23.76 4.75
N VAL A 89 3.54 22.93 4.13
CA VAL A 89 3.83 21.54 3.82
C VAL A 89 3.51 21.31 2.35
N PRO A 90 4.46 21.62 1.43
CA PRO A 90 4.19 21.69 0.00
C PRO A 90 3.34 20.52 -0.51
N THR A 91 2.07 20.80 -0.72
CA THR A 91 1.12 19.87 -1.32
C THR A 91 0.95 20.17 -2.80
N VAL A 92 0.63 19.14 -3.56
CA VAL A 92 0.20 19.26 -4.96
C VAL A 92 -1.32 19.35 -4.95
N HIS A 93 -1.85 20.47 -5.46
CA HIS A 93 -3.29 20.66 -5.59
C HIS A 93 -3.85 19.82 -6.74
N ILE A 94 -4.75 18.89 -6.40
CA ILE A 94 -5.49 18.03 -7.31
C ILE A 94 -6.92 18.52 -7.38
N VAL A 95 -7.39 18.82 -8.58
CA VAL A 95 -8.74 19.34 -8.83
C VAL A 95 -9.74 18.17 -8.81
N ALA A 96 -10.08 17.69 -7.62
CA ALA A 96 -11.13 16.71 -7.39
C ALA A 96 -11.74 16.95 -5.99
N PRO A 97 -13.07 16.77 -5.80
CA PRO A 97 -13.67 16.88 -4.47
C PRO A 97 -13.02 15.91 -3.47
N PRO A 98 -12.78 16.31 -2.21
CA PRO A 98 -12.15 15.48 -1.19
C PRO A 98 -13.14 14.49 -0.55
N THR A 99 -13.81 13.69 -1.36
CA THR A 99 -14.77 12.68 -0.87
C THR A 99 -14.33 11.28 -1.29
N HIS A 100 -14.77 10.25 -0.57
CA HIS A 100 -14.41 8.86 -0.86
C HIS A 100 -14.90 8.44 -2.25
N GLU A 101 -16.07 8.94 -2.65
CA GLU A 101 -16.72 8.71 -3.94
C GLU A 101 -15.92 9.27 -5.12
N MET A 102 -15.08 10.28 -4.88
CA MET A 102 -14.29 10.97 -5.91
C MET A 102 -12.83 10.52 -5.94
N LEU A 103 -12.45 9.53 -5.13
CA LEU A 103 -11.07 9.02 -5.08
C LEU A 103 -10.61 8.49 -6.44
N TRP A 104 -11.48 7.83 -7.20
CA TRP A 104 -11.11 7.34 -8.53
C TRP A 104 -10.72 8.50 -9.46
N GLN A 105 -11.52 9.57 -9.50
CA GLN A 105 -11.21 10.73 -10.33
C GLN A 105 -9.96 11.45 -9.85
N LYS A 106 -9.78 11.58 -8.53
CA LYS A 106 -8.55 12.12 -7.94
C LYS A 106 -7.32 11.31 -8.35
N HIS A 107 -7.43 9.98 -8.33
CA HIS A 107 -6.35 9.08 -8.70
C HIS A 107 -5.94 9.25 -10.16
N ARG A 108 -6.92 9.33 -11.08
CA ARG A 108 -6.67 9.58 -12.52
C ARG A 108 -5.87 10.86 -12.75
N GLU A 109 -6.26 11.95 -12.09
CA GLU A 109 -5.55 13.23 -12.19
C GLU A 109 -4.13 13.18 -11.61
N ILE A 110 -3.94 12.47 -10.50
CA ILE A 110 -2.61 12.27 -9.91
C ILE A 110 -1.70 11.49 -10.87
N VAL A 111 -2.18 10.39 -11.44
CA VAL A 111 -1.38 9.56 -12.37
C VAL A 111 -1.03 10.34 -13.63
N ARG A 112 -2.00 11.07 -14.23
CA ARG A 112 -1.74 11.98 -15.37
C ARG A 112 -0.65 13.01 -15.05
N LEU A 113 -0.70 13.58 -13.85
CA LEU A 113 0.34 14.51 -13.39
C LEU A 113 1.70 13.80 -13.25
N LEU A 114 1.74 12.61 -12.66
CA LEU A 114 3.00 11.91 -12.44
C LEU A 114 3.67 11.49 -13.74
N VAL A 115 2.91 10.94 -14.70
CA VAL A 115 3.41 10.54 -16.03
C VAL A 115 3.89 11.75 -16.83
N ARG A 116 3.29 12.93 -16.62
CA ARG A 116 3.71 14.18 -17.28
C ARG A 116 4.98 14.79 -16.68
N GLU A 117 5.11 14.80 -15.36
CA GLU A 117 6.16 15.55 -14.65
C GLU A 117 7.40 14.72 -14.29
N TYR A 118 7.29 13.39 -14.31
CA TYR A 118 8.32 12.47 -13.85
C TYR A 118 8.51 11.29 -14.82
N SER A 119 9.59 10.53 -14.64
CA SER A 119 9.93 9.39 -15.50
C SER A 119 10.83 8.37 -14.80
N GLU A 120 11.01 7.21 -15.43
CA GLU A 120 11.97 6.18 -15.00
C GLU A 120 13.42 6.66 -14.93
N GLY A 121 13.76 7.73 -15.66
CA GLY A 121 15.07 8.36 -15.58
C GLY A 121 15.35 9.02 -14.23
N GLN A 122 14.30 9.45 -13.50
CA GLN A 122 14.41 10.16 -12.22
C GLN A 122 14.16 9.25 -11.01
N PHE A 123 13.21 8.33 -11.11
CA PHE A 123 12.84 7.40 -10.04
C PHE A 123 12.66 6.01 -10.63
N ASP A 124 13.03 4.98 -9.90
CA ASP A 124 12.93 3.60 -10.39
C ASP A 124 11.54 3.00 -10.08
N TRP A 125 10.91 3.45 -8.98
CA TRP A 125 9.60 3.00 -8.52
C TRP A 125 8.77 4.17 -7.98
N VAL A 126 7.44 4.02 -8.03
CA VAL A 126 6.47 4.91 -7.40
C VAL A 126 5.74 4.15 -6.30
N PHE A 127 5.67 4.72 -5.10
CA PHE A 127 4.92 4.16 -3.97
C PHE A 127 3.74 5.09 -3.61
N LYS A 128 2.52 4.57 -3.76
CA LYS A 128 1.26 5.25 -3.38
C LYS A 128 0.88 4.78 -1.97
N CYS A 129 0.49 5.70 -1.09
CA CYS A 129 -0.20 5.33 0.16
C CYS A 129 -1.16 6.42 0.63
N ASP A 130 -1.93 6.13 1.67
CA ASP A 130 -2.76 7.13 2.36
C ASP A 130 -1.99 7.80 3.51
N ASP A 131 -2.50 8.93 4.01
CA ASP A 131 -1.82 9.76 5.02
C ASP A 131 -1.87 9.24 6.47
N ASP A 132 -2.38 8.04 6.67
CA ASP A 132 -2.28 7.22 7.87
C ASP A 132 -1.57 5.88 7.62
N THR A 133 -0.68 5.86 6.63
CA THR A 133 0.27 4.76 6.42
C THR A 133 1.60 5.03 7.12
N PHE A 134 2.22 3.98 7.65
CA PHE A 134 3.62 3.97 8.05
C PHE A 134 4.43 3.08 7.12
N LEU A 135 5.52 3.60 6.54
CA LEU A 135 6.39 2.90 5.59
C LEU A 135 7.77 2.62 6.20
N ILE A 136 8.26 1.40 6.04
CA ILE A 136 9.65 1.00 6.29
C ILE A 136 10.37 0.99 4.95
N MET A 137 10.98 2.13 4.57
CA MET A 137 11.56 2.34 3.24
C MET A 137 12.69 1.35 2.92
N GLU A 138 13.49 0.98 3.91
CA GLU A 138 14.56 0.01 3.79
C GLU A 138 14.01 -1.37 3.38
N ASN A 139 12.89 -1.78 3.96
CA ASN A 139 12.23 -3.04 3.63
C ASN A 139 11.64 -2.98 2.22
N LEU A 140 11.02 -1.86 1.84
CA LEU A 140 10.57 -1.65 0.46
C LEU A 140 11.73 -1.78 -0.52
N LYS A 141 12.81 -1.01 -0.36
CA LYS A 141 13.96 -1.03 -1.28
C LYS A 141 14.67 -2.38 -1.30
N ALA A 142 14.73 -3.09 -0.18
CA ALA A 142 15.25 -4.46 -0.14
C ALA A 142 14.38 -5.42 -0.96
N TYR A 143 13.05 -5.32 -0.83
CA TYR A 143 12.12 -6.15 -1.61
C TYR A 143 12.17 -5.83 -3.11
N LEU A 144 12.19 -4.55 -3.47
CA LEU A 144 12.31 -4.07 -4.85
C LEU A 144 13.61 -4.52 -5.54
N THR A 145 14.66 -4.78 -4.77
CA THR A 145 15.96 -5.25 -5.27
C THR A 145 16.19 -6.74 -5.04
N SER A 146 15.16 -7.46 -4.59
CA SER A 146 15.21 -8.92 -4.45
C SER A 146 15.36 -9.58 -5.82
N PRO A 147 15.90 -10.82 -5.88
CA PRO A 147 16.00 -11.56 -7.13
C PRO A 147 14.65 -11.79 -7.84
N GLU A 148 13.57 -11.95 -7.07
CA GLU A 148 12.21 -12.14 -7.59
C GLU A 148 11.74 -10.90 -8.36
N ILE A 149 11.86 -9.72 -7.74
CA ILE A 149 11.42 -8.47 -8.37
C ILE A 149 12.38 -8.03 -9.48
N SER A 150 13.69 -8.20 -9.28
CA SER A 150 14.71 -7.82 -10.27
C SER A 150 14.71 -8.70 -11.52
N ALA A 151 14.07 -9.87 -11.47
CA ALA A 151 13.90 -10.74 -12.63
C ALA A 151 12.77 -10.28 -13.57
N ILE A 152 11.87 -9.42 -13.10
CA ILE A 152 10.78 -8.89 -13.91
C ILE A 152 11.34 -7.88 -14.93
N PRO A 153 11.05 -8.04 -16.24
CA PRO A 153 11.42 -7.05 -17.26
C PRO A 153 10.93 -5.65 -16.90
N LYS A 154 11.75 -4.63 -17.14
CA LYS A 154 11.40 -3.24 -16.79
C LYS A 154 10.14 -2.72 -17.48
N ASP A 155 9.90 -3.20 -18.70
CA ASP A 155 8.75 -2.88 -19.54
C ASP A 155 7.50 -3.72 -19.19
N GLU A 156 7.60 -4.67 -18.25
CA GLU A 156 6.45 -5.42 -17.76
C GLU A 156 5.72 -4.62 -16.65
N PRO A 157 4.45 -4.22 -16.85
CA PRO A 157 3.66 -3.50 -15.86
C PRO A 157 3.55 -4.27 -14.55
N THR A 158 4.07 -3.70 -13.47
CA THR A 158 4.17 -4.38 -12.18
C THR A 158 3.51 -3.57 -11.06
N LEU A 159 2.68 -4.24 -10.26
CA LEU A 159 2.09 -3.72 -9.03
C LEU A 159 2.39 -4.66 -7.86
N LEU A 160 2.92 -4.08 -6.78
CA LEU A 160 3.32 -4.77 -5.55
C LEU A 160 2.57 -4.14 -4.37
N GLY A 161 1.75 -4.92 -3.69
CA GLY A 161 1.01 -4.45 -2.52
C GLY A 161 0.22 -5.57 -1.89
N HIS A 162 -0.59 -5.22 -0.90
CA HIS A 162 -1.50 -6.20 -0.29
C HIS A 162 -2.44 -6.74 -1.36
N ARG A 163 -2.78 -8.03 -1.32
CA ARG A 163 -3.72 -8.62 -2.28
C ARG A 163 -5.01 -8.97 -1.59
N MET A 164 -6.12 -8.57 -2.18
CA MET A 164 -7.48 -8.89 -1.73
C MET A 164 -8.31 -9.38 -2.92
N THR A 165 -9.40 -10.09 -2.64
CA THR A 165 -10.34 -10.56 -3.66
C THR A 165 -11.66 -9.83 -3.51
N LEU A 166 -11.94 -8.90 -4.43
CA LEU A 166 -13.25 -8.28 -4.56
C LEU A 166 -14.22 -9.31 -5.10
N GLN A 167 -15.14 -9.77 -4.25
CA GLN A 167 -16.09 -10.81 -4.60
C GLN A 167 -16.95 -10.41 -5.80
N TRP A 168 -17.25 -11.38 -6.67
CA TRP A 168 -17.91 -11.10 -7.94
C TRP A 168 -19.31 -10.48 -7.77
N TRP A 169 -20.03 -10.79 -6.68
CA TRP A 169 -21.35 -10.22 -6.39
C TRP A 169 -21.24 -8.78 -5.91
N GLU A 170 -20.18 -8.46 -5.17
CA GLU A 170 -19.94 -7.12 -4.66
C GLU A 170 -19.55 -6.16 -5.78
N MET A 171 -18.68 -6.63 -6.69
CA MET A 171 -18.37 -5.90 -7.90
C MET A 171 -19.61 -5.62 -8.76
N GLN A 172 -20.56 -6.57 -8.83
CA GLN A 172 -21.81 -6.37 -9.54
C GLN A 172 -22.72 -5.34 -8.86
N ARG A 173 -22.84 -5.41 -7.53
CA ARG A 173 -23.76 -4.57 -6.75
C ARG A 173 -23.55 -3.07 -6.98
N LEU A 174 -22.31 -2.67 -7.24
CA LEU A 174 -21.97 -1.28 -7.59
C LEU A 174 -22.61 -0.75 -8.88
N PHE A 175 -23.05 -1.65 -9.75
CA PHE A 175 -23.71 -1.32 -11.01
C PHE A 175 -25.22 -1.52 -10.93
N GLU A 176 -25.78 -1.93 -9.79
CA GLU A 176 -27.21 -2.17 -9.66
C GLU A 176 -27.96 -0.90 -9.22
N PRO A 177 -29.05 -0.53 -9.90
CA PRO A 177 -29.64 -1.21 -11.06
C PRO A 177 -28.89 -0.88 -12.37
N PHE A 178 -28.71 -1.87 -13.25
CA PHE A 178 -27.85 -1.71 -14.45
C PHE A 178 -28.30 -0.57 -15.39
N GLU A 179 -29.59 -0.24 -15.40
CA GLU A 179 -30.16 0.86 -16.17
C GLU A 179 -29.65 2.25 -15.76
N ASP A 180 -29.06 2.40 -14.58
CA ASP A 180 -28.51 3.67 -14.09
C ASP A 180 -27.05 3.91 -14.55
N HIS A 181 -26.44 2.94 -15.24
CA HIS A 181 -25.04 2.96 -15.64
C HIS A 181 -24.87 2.92 -17.17
N ASP A 182 -23.67 3.31 -17.64
CA ASP A 182 -23.33 3.19 -19.05
C ASP A 182 -23.32 1.72 -19.50
N PRO A 183 -24.02 1.35 -20.59
CA PRO A 183 -24.06 -0.04 -21.07
C PRO A 183 -22.69 -0.65 -21.38
N GLU A 184 -21.71 0.14 -21.84
CA GLU A 184 -20.34 -0.34 -22.11
C GLU A 184 -19.60 -0.62 -20.80
N HIS A 185 -19.81 0.19 -19.77
CA HIS A 185 -19.25 -0.05 -18.43
C HIS A 185 -19.85 -1.30 -17.79
N VAL A 186 -21.17 -1.48 -17.88
CA VAL A 186 -21.86 -2.69 -17.42
C VAL A 186 -21.34 -3.92 -18.17
N ALA A 187 -21.18 -3.84 -19.50
CA ALA A 187 -20.64 -4.94 -20.30
C ALA A 187 -19.19 -5.29 -19.90
N ALA A 188 -18.34 -4.27 -19.68
CA ALA A 188 -16.99 -4.46 -19.18
C ALA A 188 -16.98 -5.14 -17.81
N MET A 189 -17.87 -4.73 -16.90
CA MET A 189 -18.01 -5.34 -15.57
C MET A 189 -18.43 -6.79 -15.66
N LEU A 190 -19.46 -7.10 -16.45
CA LEU A 190 -19.95 -8.46 -16.63
C LEU A 190 -18.88 -9.39 -17.22
N LYS A 191 -18.04 -8.88 -18.12
CA LYS A 191 -16.89 -9.63 -18.65
C LYS A 191 -15.89 -9.97 -17.56
N VAL A 192 -15.40 -8.98 -16.79
CA VAL A 192 -14.44 -9.23 -15.69
C VAL A 192 -15.06 -10.17 -14.66
N LYS A 193 -16.33 -9.95 -14.30
CA LYS A 193 -17.09 -10.83 -13.40
C LYS A 193 -17.03 -12.28 -13.87
N GLN A 194 -17.32 -12.53 -15.15
CA GLN A 194 -17.32 -13.89 -15.70
C GLN A 194 -15.92 -14.52 -15.67
N GLU A 195 -14.89 -13.74 -16.01
CA GLU A 195 -13.51 -14.21 -16.08
C GLU A 195 -12.90 -14.51 -14.70
N THR A 196 -13.28 -13.75 -13.67
CA THR A 196 -12.70 -13.85 -12.32
C THR A 196 -13.57 -14.64 -11.35
N LYS A 197 -14.80 -15.00 -11.72
CA LYS A 197 -15.73 -15.76 -10.85
C LYS A 197 -15.13 -17.03 -10.27
N LYS A 198 -14.32 -17.75 -11.06
CA LYS A 198 -13.64 -18.99 -10.64
C LYS A 198 -12.61 -18.76 -9.53
N ASP A 199 -12.08 -17.55 -9.44
CA ASP A 199 -11.07 -17.13 -8.47
C ASP A 199 -11.71 -16.46 -7.23
N GLY A 200 -13.05 -16.51 -7.12
CA GLY A 200 -13.84 -15.81 -6.10
C GLY A 200 -14.20 -14.38 -6.50
N GLY A 201 -13.40 -13.75 -7.36
CA GLY A 201 -13.65 -12.40 -7.84
C GLY A 201 -12.37 -11.70 -8.31
N LEU A 202 -12.43 -10.38 -8.43
CA LEU A 202 -11.31 -9.58 -8.93
C LEU A 202 -10.21 -9.47 -7.87
N LEU A 203 -8.99 -9.90 -8.21
CA LEU A 203 -7.82 -9.57 -7.40
C LEU A 203 -7.52 -8.07 -7.52
N TYR A 204 -7.44 -7.40 -6.36
CA TYR A 204 -7.13 -5.99 -6.27
C TYR A 204 -6.15 -5.71 -5.13
N THR A 205 -5.55 -4.52 -5.14
CA THR A 205 -4.65 -4.06 -4.10
C THR A 205 -5.24 -2.85 -3.41
N PRO A 206 -5.63 -2.96 -2.12
CA PRO A 206 -6.29 -1.86 -1.44
C PRO A 206 -5.38 -0.65 -1.28
N GLY A 207 -6.01 0.53 -1.30
CA GLY A 207 -5.31 1.82 -1.29
C GLY A 207 -4.58 2.16 0.01
N GLY A 208 -5.08 1.68 1.14
CA GLY A 208 -4.74 2.14 2.48
C GLY A 208 -3.27 1.95 2.81
N GLY A 209 -2.84 0.71 3.06
CA GLY A 209 -1.45 0.37 3.42
C GLY A 209 -0.41 0.66 2.34
N GLY A 210 -0.88 1.07 1.15
CA GLY A 210 -0.06 1.49 0.04
C GLY A 210 0.50 0.34 -0.81
N TYR A 211 1.03 0.72 -1.96
CA TYR A 211 1.56 -0.18 -2.97
C TYR A 211 2.62 0.50 -3.83
N ALA A 212 3.56 -0.31 -4.32
CA ALA A 212 4.60 0.10 -5.24
C ALA A 212 4.26 -0.33 -6.67
N MET A 213 4.56 0.54 -7.63
CA MET A 213 4.38 0.27 -9.06
C MET A 213 5.55 0.83 -9.87
N ASN A 214 5.84 0.19 -11.00
CA ASN A 214 6.85 0.68 -11.94
C ASN A 214 6.23 1.65 -12.96
N TRP A 215 7.08 2.32 -13.74
CA TRP A 215 6.62 3.28 -14.75
C TRP A 215 5.82 2.63 -15.88
N ALA A 216 6.18 1.41 -16.29
CA ALA A 216 5.39 0.64 -17.26
C ALA A 216 3.93 0.42 -16.79
N TYR A 217 3.71 0.25 -15.49
CA TYR A 217 2.36 0.17 -14.92
C TYR A 217 1.64 1.52 -14.98
N LEU A 218 2.28 2.61 -14.54
CA LEU A 218 1.69 3.94 -14.54
C LEU A 218 1.33 4.44 -15.95
N GLU A 219 2.25 4.30 -16.90
CA GLU A 219 2.04 4.73 -18.30
C GLU A 219 0.93 3.92 -18.97
N LYS A 220 0.88 2.61 -18.71
CA LYS A 220 -0.17 1.74 -19.26
C LYS A 220 -1.55 2.04 -18.66
N LEU A 221 -1.61 2.34 -17.37
CA LEU A 221 -2.83 2.74 -16.69
C LEU A 221 -3.32 4.11 -17.21
N GLU A 222 -2.41 5.08 -17.33
CA GLU A 222 -2.72 6.42 -17.81
C GLU A 222 -3.30 6.40 -19.22
N ALA A 223 -2.65 5.67 -20.13
CA ALA A 223 -3.08 5.54 -21.52
C ALA A 223 -4.47 4.89 -21.67
N ALA A 224 -4.97 4.19 -20.65
CA ALA A 224 -6.24 3.49 -20.69
C ALA A 224 -7.38 4.24 -19.96
N PHE A 225 -7.11 5.35 -19.28
CA PHE A 225 -8.09 5.97 -18.37
C PHE A 225 -9.42 6.37 -18.98
N ASP A 226 -9.44 6.70 -20.27
CA ASP A 226 -10.65 7.17 -20.96
C ASP A 226 -11.33 6.03 -21.76
N GLU A 227 -10.81 4.81 -21.66
CA GLU A 227 -11.45 3.63 -22.22
C GLU A 227 -12.64 3.20 -21.35
N PRO A 228 -13.78 2.76 -21.95
CA PRO A 228 -14.98 2.39 -21.19
C PRO A 228 -14.72 1.31 -20.13
N TYR A 229 -13.79 0.40 -20.39
CA TYR A 229 -13.42 -0.66 -19.45
C TYR A 229 -12.58 -0.17 -18.25
N CYS A 230 -12.18 1.09 -18.22
CA CYS A 230 -11.57 1.75 -17.07
C CYS A 230 -12.56 2.63 -16.31
N LEU A 231 -13.87 2.49 -16.61
CA LEU A 231 -14.97 3.10 -15.87
C LEU A 231 -14.81 4.63 -15.72
N PRO A 232 -14.59 5.37 -16.82
CA PRO A 232 -14.56 6.82 -16.76
C PRO A 232 -15.91 7.33 -16.24
N HIS A 233 -15.88 8.28 -15.29
CA HIS A 233 -17.06 8.90 -14.67
C HIS A 233 -17.90 8.05 -13.71
N GLU A 234 -17.62 6.75 -13.54
CA GLU A 234 -18.28 5.95 -12.51
C GLU A 234 -17.82 6.31 -11.10
N VAL A 235 -18.72 6.15 -10.14
CA VAL A 235 -18.45 6.33 -8.70
C VAL A 235 -18.12 4.98 -8.10
N VAL A 236 -16.83 4.64 -8.13
CA VAL A 236 -16.28 3.37 -7.64
C VAL A 236 -15.05 3.64 -6.78
N PRO A 237 -14.73 2.75 -5.81
CA PRO A 237 -13.45 2.80 -5.10
C PRO A 237 -12.26 2.84 -6.08
N ASP A 238 -11.24 3.66 -5.78
CA ASP A 238 -10.11 3.87 -6.68
C ASP A 238 -9.27 2.61 -6.86
N ASP A 239 -8.98 1.91 -5.76
CA ASP A 239 -8.25 0.64 -5.75
C ASP A 239 -8.93 -0.47 -6.59
N TRP A 240 -10.26 -0.52 -6.56
CA TRP A 240 -11.05 -1.43 -7.39
C TRP A 240 -10.98 -1.02 -8.86
N ALA A 241 -11.21 0.26 -9.18
CA ALA A 241 -11.15 0.78 -10.55
C ALA A 241 -9.78 0.54 -11.20
N ILE A 242 -8.69 0.80 -10.48
CA ILE A 242 -7.32 0.58 -10.96
C ILE A 242 -7.13 -0.89 -11.33
N SER A 243 -7.47 -1.80 -10.41
CA SER A 243 -7.26 -3.24 -10.61
C SER A 243 -8.19 -3.78 -11.70
N PHE A 244 -9.40 -3.25 -11.80
CA PHE A 244 -10.37 -3.59 -12.83
C PHE A 244 -9.89 -3.17 -14.24
N CYS A 245 -9.45 -1.92 -14.38
CA CYS A 245 -8.88 -1.37 -15.60
C CYS A 245 -7.66 -2.19 -16.05
N MET A 246 -6.73 -2.45 -15.12
CA MET A 246 -5.51 -3.20 -15.41
C MET A 246 -5.77 -4.67 -15.69
N ARG A 247 -6.82 -5.26 -15.11
CA ARG A 247 -7.26 -6.62 -15.42
C ARG A 247 -7.70 -6.77 -16.88
N HIS A 248 -8.42 -5.79 -17.44
CA HIS A 248 -8.75 -5.79 -18.88
C HIS A 248 -7.51 -5.76 -19.78
N LEU A 249 -6.42 -5.16 -19.29
CA LEU A 249 -5.13 -5.09 -19.95
C LEU A 249 -4.22 -6.29 -19.67
N GLY A 250 -4.75 -7.33 -19.01
CA GLY A 250 -4.03 -8.56 -18.69
C GLY A 250 -3.03 -8.43 -17.55
N VAL A 251 -3.07 -7.34 -16.78
CA VAL A 251 -2.19 -7.10 -15.63
C VAL A 251 -2.93 -7.44 -14.35
N THR A 252 -2.27 -8.11 -13.41
CA THR A 252 -2.85 -8.52 -12.12
C THR A 252 -1.82 -8.27 -11.02
N PRO A 253 -2.21 -7.84 -9.80
CA PRO A 253 -1.27 -7.61 -8.71
C PRO A 253 -0.48 -8.87 -8.36
N LEU A 254 0.82 -8.72 -8.09
CA LEU A 254 1.67 -9.84 -7.69
C LEU A 254 1.38 -10.27 -6.25
N ASP A 255 1.63 -11.54 -5.94
CA ASP A 255 1.56 -12.05 -4.57
C ASP A 255 2.83 -11.65 -3.81
N THR A 256 2.73 -10.63 -2.97
CA THR A 256 3.90 -10.08 -2.26
C THR A 256 4.20 -10.75 -0.93
N ARG A 257 3.52 -11.84 -0.58
CA ARG A 257 3.74 -12.55 0.68
C ARG A 257 5.09 -13.26 0.69
N ASP A 258 5.61 -13.52 1.88
CA ASP A 258 6.83 -14.30 2.01
C ASP A 258 6.58 -15.81 1.74
N SER A 259 7.65 -16.61 1.84
CA SER A 259 7.57 -18.06 1.66
C SER A 259 6.69 -18.77 2.68
N GLU A 260 6.46 -18.15 3.85
CA GLU A 260 5.56 -18.63 4.90
C GLU A 260 4.14 -18.09 4.72
N LYS A 261 3.87 -17.38 3.61
CA LYS A 261 2.57 -16.78 3.28
C LYS A 261 2.16 -15.65 4.23
N ARG A 262 3.12 -14.97 4.85
CA ARG A 262 2.90 -13.79 5.70
C ARG A 262 2.93 -12.51 4.87
N GLU A 263 2.15 -11.52 5.28
CA GLU A 263 1.99 -10.28 4.52
C GLU A 263 3.19 -9.35 4.70
N ARG A 264 3.55 -8.63 3.62
CA ARG A 264 4.52 -7.53 3.65
C ARG A 264 3.86 -6.16 3.67
N PHE A 265 2.78 -6.00 2.92
CA PHE A 265 1.99 -4.76 2.89
C PHE A 265 0.73 -5.00 3.69
N HIS A 266 0.47 -4.18 4.72
CA HIS A 266 -0.60 -4.46 5.66
C HIS A 266 -1.75 -3.46 5.54
N GLN A 267 -2.96 -3.98 5.35
CA GLN A 267 -4.19 -3.19 5.27
C GLN A 267 -4.71 -2.72 6.64
N TYR A 268 -4.14 -3.22 7.73
CA TYR A 268 -4.55 -2.93 9.11
C TYR A 268 -3.36 -2.48 9.98
N ASP A 269 -3.66 -1.93 11.15
CA ASP A 269 -2.63 -1.57 12.13
C ASP A 269 -2.06 -2.82 12.82
N PRO A 270 -0.84 -2.73 13.42
CA PRO A 270 -0.20 -3.87 14.05
C PRO A 270 -1.02 -4.56 15.15
N ASN A 271 -1.80 -3.82 15.93
CA ASN A 271 -2.63 -4.43 16.98
C ASN A 271 -3.70 -5.33 16.36
N ASP A 272 -4.40 -4.87 15.33
CA ASP A 272 -5.43 -5.66 14.64
C ASP A 272 -4.83 -6.90 13.97
N LEU A 273 -3.67 -6.76 13.29
CA LEU A 273 -2.97 -7.88 12.67
C LEU A 273 -2.59 -8.99 13.67
N TYR A 274 -2.20 -8.60 14.89
CA TYR A 274 -1.74 -9.55 15.90
C TYR A 274 -2.89 -10.15 16.71
N SER A 275 -3.82 -9.31 17.15
CA SER A 275 -4.78 -9.68 18.19
C SER A 275 -6.15 -10.06 17.66
N ARG A 276 -6.53 -9.56 16.47
CA ARG A 276 -7.87 -9.79 15.94
C ARG A 276 -8.00 -11.26 15.53
N PRO A 277 -8.99 -12.00 16.08
CA PRO A 277 -9.20 -13.37 15.67
C PRO A 277 -9.60 -13.39 14.20
N TYR A 278 -9.13 -14.41 13.48
CA TYR A 278 -9.71 -14.71 12.18
C TYR A 278 -11.16 -15.14 12.40
N ASP A 279 -12.08 -14.38 11.85
CA ASP A 279 -13.50 -14.68 11.86
C ASP A 279 -13.94 -14.94 10.43
N GLU A 280 -14.21 -16.21 10.13
CA GLU A 280 -14.72 -16.67 8.83
C GLU A 280 -16.10 -16.09 8.48
N ASN A 281 -16.81 -15.52 9.46
CA ASN A 281 -18.13 -14.92 9.30
C ASN A 281 -18.12 -13.38 9.39
N ALA A 282 -16.97 -12.75 9.62
CA ALA A 282 -16.84 -11.28 9.56
C ALA A 282 -17.22 -10.70 8.17
N TYR A 283 -17.32 -11.58 7.18
CA TYR A 283 -17.62 -11.31 5.78
C TYR A 283 -19.12 -11.45 5.43
N ASP A 284 -20.01 -11.65 6.41
CA ASP A 284 -21.44 -11.81 6.13
C ASP A 284 -22.09 -10.47 5.75
N HIS A 285 -22.06 -10.18 4.44
CA HIS A 285 -22.68 -9.01 3.82
C HIS A 285 -24.23 -8.96 3.98
N ASN A 286 -24.89 -10.00 4.52
CA ASN A 286 -26.29 -9.87 4.94
C ASN A 286 -26.47 -8.86 6.08
N LEU A 287 -25.39 -8.51 6.79
CA LEU A 287 -25.40 -7.54 7.89
C LEU A 287 -25.18 -6.10 7.43
N PHE A 288 -24.62 -5.85 6.23
CA PHE A 288 -24.13 -4.54 5.82
C PHE A 288 -24.66 -4.09 4.45
N THR A 289 -25.50 -3.05 4.45
CA THR A 289 -26.23 -2.57 3.27
C THR A 289 -25.39 -1.80 2.25
N SER A 290 -24.13 -1.46 2.53
CA SER A 290 -23.30 -0.61 1.66
C SER A 290 -21.82 -1.01 1.69
N ILE A 291 -21.12 -1.02 0.55
CA ILE A 291 -19.66 -1.26 0.49
C ILE A 291 -18.85 -0.30 1.35
N TYR A 292 -19.40 0.89 1.60
CA TYR A 292 -18.73 1.92 2.40
C TYR A 292 -18.83 1.67 3.91
N GLN A 293 -19.56 0.64 4.35
CA GLN A 293 -19.55 0.20 5.75
C GLN A 293 -18.25 -0.56 6.02
N GLU A 294 -17.55 -0.21 7.11
CA GLU A 294 -16.17 -0.64 7.41
C GLU A 294 -15.93 -2.15 7.34
N ASN A 295 -16.97 -2.97 7.57
CA ASN A 295 -16.88 -4.43 7.53
C ASN A 295 -17.00 -5.03 6.11
N ASN A 296 -17.39 -4.27 5.08
CA ASN A 296 -17.46 -4.75 3.69
C ASN A 296 -16.12 -4.68 2.94
N TRP A 297 -15.17 -3.87 3.41
CA TRP A 297 -13.80 -3.81 2.88
C TRP A 297 -12.95 -5.01 3.29
N PHE A 298 -13.44 -5.83 4.22
CA PHE A 298 -12.88 -7.14 4.53
C PHE A 298 -13.19 -8.07 3.35
N SER A 299 -12.60 -7.82 2.19
CA SER A 299 -12.79 -8.68 1.04
C SER A 299 -12.04 -9.98 1.33
N ASP A 300 -12.80 -11.07 1.39
CA ASP A 300 -12.34 -12.43 1.64
C ASP A 300 -11.05 -12.73 0.86
N HIS A 301 -10.04 -13.19 1.60
CA HIS A 301 -8.75 -13.65 1.13
C HIS A 301 -8.86 -15.00 0.41
N ASN A 302 -9.86 -15.22 -0.43
CA ASN A 302 -10.06 -16.49 -1.13
C ASN A 302 -8.80 -16.84 -1.93
N GLY A 303 -8.12 -17.93 -1.53
CA GLY A 303 -6.81 -18.32 -2.07
C GLY A 303 -5.62 -17.44 -1.66
N ILE A 304 -5.84 -16.36 -0.91
CA ILE A 304 -4.82 -15.47 -0.33
C ILE A 304 -4.52 -15.90 1.11
N GLY A 305 -5.46 -16.33 1.94
CA GLY A 305 -5.17 -16.90 3.28
C GLY A 305 -4.48 -15.94 4.27
N TRP A 306 -5.28 -15.07 4.89
CA TRP A 306 -4.85 -14.17 5.96
C TRP A 306 -4.33 -14.96 7.19
N GLN A 307 -3.16 -14.56 7.69
CA GLN A 307 -2.60 -15.04 8.95
C GLN A 307 -2.62 -13.94 10.03
N ASN A 308 -2.80 -14.32 11.29
CA ASN A 308 -2.81 -13.41 12.43
C ASN A 308 -1.80 -13.83 13.51
N GLY A 309 -1.71 -13.05 14.59
CA GLY A 309 -0.80 -13.33 15.70
C GLY A 309 0.65 -13.37 15.26
N LYS A 310 1.39 -14.40 15.68
CA LYS A 310 2.82 -14.54 15.39
C LYS A 310 3.15 -14.74 13.91
N ASN A 311 2.15 -15.06 13.09
CA ASN A 311 2.33 -15.25 11.66
C ASN A 311 1.71 -14.13 10.83
N CYS A 312 1.22 -13.04 11.45
CA CYS A 312 0.60 -11.94 10.70
C CYS A 312 1.53 -11.31 9.67
N CYS A 313 2.79 -11.21 10.05
CA CYS A 313 3.68 -10.19 9.55
C CYS A 313 4.98 -10.83 9.13
N ALA A 314 5.36 -10.65 7.86
CA ALA A 314 6.65 -11.08 7.39
C ALA A 314 7.75 -10.27 8.12
N PRO A 315 8.91 -10.86 8.45
CA PRO A 315 10.00 -10.14 9.10
C PRO A 315 10.48 -8.91 8.30
N ASP A 316 10.31 -8.94 6.99
CA ASP A 316 10.61 -7.87 6.03
C ASP A 316 9.35 -7.05 5.65
N SER A 317 8.37 -6.92 6.56
CA SER A 317 7.16 -6.12 6.33
C SER A 317 7.48 -4.69 5.91
N ILE A 318 6.76 -4.17 4.94
CA ILE A 318 7.01 -2.91 4.24
C ILE A 318 6.15 -1.77 4.81
N SER A 319 4.86 -1.99 5.02
CA SER A 319 3.96 -0.90 5.40
C SER A 319 2.80 -1.34 6.28
N PHE A 320 2.32 -0.42 7.11
CA PHE A 320 1.15 -0.59 7.98
C PHE A 320 0.16 0.53 7.77
N HIS A 321 -1.12 0.19 7.64
CA HIS A 321 -2.21 1.15 7.54
C HIS A 321 -2.76 1.55 8.92
N TYR A 322 -3.61 2.56 8.98
CA TYR A 322 -4.22 3.12 10.20
C TYR A 322 -3.22 3.59 11.28
N VAL A 323 -1.97 3.84 10.92
CA VAL A 323 -0.94 4.40 11.80
C VAL A 323 -1.05 5.93 11.78
N LYS A 324 -1.94 6.47 12.59
CA LYS A 324 -2.18 7.92 12.73
C LYS A 324 -1.24 8.54 13.77
N PRO A 325 -0.90 9.83 13.69
CA PRO A 325 -0.19 10.52 14.76
C PRO A 325 -0.92 10.38 16.12
N PRO A 326 -0.19 10.19 17.24
CA PRO A 326 1.26 10.22 17.38
C PRO A 326 1.98 8.91 17.02
N LEU A 327 1.28 7.82 16.67
CA LEU A 327 1.89 6.50 16.45
C LEU A 327 2.96 6.50 15.35
N MET A 328 2.84 7.33 14.32
CA MET A 328 3.87 7.46 13.27
C MET A 328 5.26 7.78 13.84
N GLU A 329 5.33 8.70 14.80
CA GLU A 329 6.59 9.10 15.42
C GLU A 329 7.10 8.04 16.39
N LEU A 330 6.19 7.39 17.12
CA LEU A 330 6.53 6.29 18.03
C LEU A 330 7.03 5.06 17.27
N PHE A 331 6.42 4.72 16.12
CA PHE A 331 6.88 3.65 15.25
C PHE A 331 8.25 3.98 14.69
N TYR A 332 8.46 5.23 14.28
CA TYR A 332 9.76 5.68 13.82
C TYR A 332 10.82 5.59 14.93
N GLU A 333 10.50 5.99 16.15
CA GLU A 333 11.41 5.83 17.28
C GLU A 333 11.68 4.36 17.61
N PHE A 334 10.69 3.48 17.49
CA PHE A 334 10.87 2.05 17.72
C PHE A 334 11.84 1.41 16.73
N TYR A 335 11.72 1.74 15.44
CA TYR A 335 12.57 1.15 14.39
C TYR A 335 13.91 1.88 14.19
N TYR A 336 14.02 3.17 14.54
CA TYR A 336 15.19 4.00 14.20
C TYR A 336 15.74 4.86 15.35
N GLY A 337 15.11 4.84 16.54
CA GLY A 337 15.43 5.76 17.64
C GLY A 337 16.85 5.63 18.20
N GLU A 338 17.56 4.55 17.91
CA GLU A 338 18.92 4.31 18.39
C GLU A 338 20.01 4.84 17.46
N GLU A 339 19.71 5.19 16.21
CA GLU A 339 20.70 5.77 15.28
C GLU A 339 21.10 7.23 15.61
N ASN A 340 20.43 7.87 16.58
CA ASN A 340 20.68 9.27 16.96
C ASN A 340 21.32 9.45 18.35
N SER A 341 21.65 8.38 19.08
CA SER A 341 22.28 8.48 20.40
C SER A 341 23.82 8.59 20.34
N GLU A 342 24.43 8.44 19.15
CA GLU A 342 25.88 8.57 18.91
C GLU A 342 26.29 9.83 18.12
N LYS A 343 25.49 10.90 18.12
CA LYS A 343 25.91 12.21 17.57
C LYS A 343 26.09 13.29 18.62
#